data_AF-A0A165Y029-F1
#
_entry.id   AF-A0A165Y029-F1
#
_cell.length_a   1.000
_cell.length_b   1.000
_cell.length_c   1.000
_cell.angle_alpha   90.00
_cell.angle_beta   90.00
_cell.angle_gamma   90.00
#
_symmetry.space_group_name_H-M   'P 1'
#
loop_
_entity.id
_entity.type
_entity.pdbx_description
1 polymer ?
#
loop_
_entity_poly.entity_id
_entity_poly.type
_entity_poly.pdbx_seq_one_letter_code
_entity_poly.pdbx_strand_id
1 'polypeptide(L)'
;MLSLESLEASSPAFPPLEAVVGGLMKLINTYETMVQNEVDRGRLYERIDAIQESLVIAWGDRDFSTCRISEAQVRALERLNVSVQHILREASVVAAGRNGKLRRFILAGKHKTDISDLVRSLSDADDDFRRSIELDTSRRITDVQSSITLSSESSSQQHAVIRKELRNLHILISRIFITPLIFGLFARSF
;
A
#
# COMPACT_ATOMS: atom_id res chain seq x y z
N MET A 1 16.53 -5.71 -11.65
CA MET A 1 15.65 -4.62 -12.11
C MET A 1 14.50 -5.27 -12.84
N LEU A 2 13.31 -5.32 -12.24
CA LEU A 2 12.10 -5.49 -13.04
C LEU A 2 12.06 -4.28 -13.98
N SER A 3 11.84 -4.44 -15.28
CA SER A 3 11.65 -3.29 -16.17
C SER A 3 10.19 -2.84 -16.08
N LEU A 4 9.89 -1.58 -16.43
CA LEU A 4 8.51 -1.11 -16.65
C LEU A 4 7.72 -2.09 -17.55
N GLU A 5 8.39 -2.74 -18.48
CA GLU A 5 7.85 -3.79 -19.35
C GLU A 5 7.39 -5.03 -18.57
N SER A 6 8.08 -5.40 -17.49
CA SER A 6 7.65 -6.47 -16.60
C SER A 6 6.38 -6.10 -15.83
N LEU A 7 6.22 -4.83 -15.43
CA LEU A 7 4.97 -4.35 -14.84
C LEU A 7 3.86 -4.32 -15.89
N GLU A 8 4.16 -3.85 -17.10
CA GLU A 8 3.24 -3.81 -18.24
C GLU A 8 2.71 -5.21 -18.58
N ALA A 9 3.56 -6.24 -18.55
CA ALA A 9 3.12 -7.62 -18.78
C ALA A 9 2.13 -8.12 -17.70
N SER A 10 2.24 -7.61 -16.47
CA SER A 10 1.37 -7.98 -15.35
C SER A 10 0.12 -7.10 -15.22
N SER A 11 0.09 -5.94 -15.88
CA SER A 11 -0.93 -4.92 -15.67
C SER A 11 -2.31 -5.17 -16.30
N PRO A 12 -2.52 -5.99 -17.36
CA PRO A 12 -3.84 -6.19 -17.95
C PRO A 12 -4.86 -6.79 -16.96
N ALA A 13 -4.39 -7.45 -15.91
CA ALA A 13 -5.23 -7.95 -14.83
C ALA A 13 -5.76 -6.84 -13.90
N PHE A 14 -5.23 -5.62 -14.00
CA PHE A 14 -5.55 -4.50 -13.12
C PHE A 14 -5.47 -3.15 -13.86
N PRO A 15 -6.59 -2.71 -14.49
CA PRO A 15 -6.61 -1.54 -15.38
C PRO A 15 -6.04 -0.23 -14.81
N PRO A 16 -6.21 0.11 -13.51
CA PRO A 16 -5.60 1.31 -12.95
C PRO A 16 -4.06 1.29 -12.99
N LEU A 17 -3.42 0.13 -12.82
CA LEU A 17 -1.97 0.00 -12.90
C LEU A 17 -1.49 0.09 -14.34
N GLU A 18 -2.21 -0.54 -15.26
CA GLU A 18 -1.93 -0.46 -16.70
C GLU A 18 -1.93 1.00 -17.18
N ALA A 19 -2.92 1.79 -16.75
CA ALA A 19 -3.00 3.20 -17.10
C ALA A 19 -1.79 4.01 -16.61
N VAL A 20 -1.31 3.77 -15.39
CA VAL A 20 -0.13 4.44 -14.84
C VAL A 20 1.13 4.02 -15.59
N VAL A 21 1.35 2.71 -15.76
CA VAL A 21 2.53 2.16 -16.44
C VAL A 21 2.60 2.66 -17.89
N GLY A 22 1.49 2.58 -18.63
CA GLY A 22 1.40 3.12 -19.98
C GLY A 22 1.61 4.63 -20.03
N GLY A 23 1.12 5.37 -19.03
CA GLY A 23 1.38 6.81 -18.88
C GLY A 23 2.86 7.14 -18.70
N LEU A 24 3.57 6.39 -17.83
CA LEU A 24 5.00 6.57 -17.59
C LEU A 24 5.83 6.22 -18.82
N MET A 25 5.50 5.13 -19.53
CA MET A 25 6.16 4.76 -20.79
C MET A 25 5.98 5.85 -21.86
N LYS A 26 4.76 6.39 -21.98
CA LYS A 26 4.50 7.52 -22.87
C LYS A 26 5.27 8.77 -22.45
N LEU A 27 5.46 8.99 -21.15
CA LEU A 27 6.20 10.14 -20.62
C LEU A 27 7.68 10.04 -20.99
N ILE A 28 8.30 8.87 -20.82
CA ILE A 28 9.67 8.57 -21.27
C ILE A 28 9.82 8.91 -22.76
N ASN A 29 8.97 8.31 -23.60
CA ASN A 29 9.03 8.52 -25.05
C ASN A 29 8.88 10.00 -25.43
N THR A 30 7.96 10.70 -24.77
CA THR A 30 7.75 12.14 -25.00
C THR A 30 9.01 12.93 -24.63
N TYR A 31 9.60 12.63 -23.47
CA TYR A 31 10.80 13.31 -23.00
C TYR A 31 12.05 13.06 -23.83
N GLU A 32 12.26 11.83 -24.30
CA GLU A 32 13.37 11.50 -25.19
C GLU A 32 13.34 12.33 -26.48
N THR A 33 12.15 12.64 -26.99
CA THR A 33 12.01 13.52 -28.16
C THR A 33 12.19 15.00 -27.82
N MET A 34 11.87 15.42 -26.60
CA MET A 34 11.90 16.82 -26.16
C MET A 34 13.29 17.27 -25.70
N VAL A 35 14.02 16.43 -24.98
CA VAL A 35 15.18 16.85 -24.19
C VAL A 35 16.46 16.30 -24.80
N GLN A 36 17.33 17.20 -25.26
CA GLN A 36 18.71 16.85 -25.67
C GLN A 36 19.71 16.91 -24.51
N ASN A 37 19.26 17.35 -23.33
CA ASN A 37 20.09 17.42 -22.14
C ASN A 37 20.12 16.07 -21.41
N GLU A 38 21.25 15.39 -21.49
CA GLU A 38 21.52 14.12 -20.81
C GLU A 38 21.27 14.18 -19.30
N VAL A 39 21.56 15.31 -18.65
CA VAL A 39 21.40 15.46 -17.19
C VAL A 39 19.93 15.46 -16.79
N ASP A 40 19.09 16.20 -17.53
CA ASP A 40 17.66 16.28 -17.23
C ASP A 40 16.96 14.95 -17.56
N ARG A 41 17.42 14.26 -18.61
CA ARG A 41 16.95 12.92 -18.97
C ARG A 41 17.30 11.89 -17.89
N GLY A 42 18.53 11.92 -17.37
CA GLY A 42 18.96 11.05 -16.27
C GLY A 42 18.08 11.23 -15.03
N ARG A 43 17.79 12.48 -14.63
CA ARG A 43 16.91 12.77 -13.48
C ARG A 43 15.49 12.25 -13.68
N LEU A 44 14.96 12.33 -14.90
CA LEU A 44 13.65 11.76 -15.19
C LEU A 44 13.66 10.24 -15.03
N TYR A 45 14.64 9.55 -15.61
CA TYR A 45 14.76 8.09 -15.48
C TYR A 45 14.91 7.67 -14.02
N GLU A 46 15.78 8.33 -13.25
CA GLU A 46 15.91 8.08 -11.81
C GLU A 46 14.57 8.22 -11.08
N ARG A 47 13.75 9.22 -11.45
CA ARG A 47 12.44 9.40 -10.82
C ARG A 47 11.44 8.33 -11.24
N ILE A 48 11.45 7.91 -12.50
CA ILE A 48 10.56 6.86 -12.99
C ILE A 48 10.95 5.51 -12.38
N ASP A 49 12.23 5.22 -12.25
CA ASP A 49 12.73 4.02 -11.56
C ASP A 49 12.26 3.99 -10.10
N ALA A 50 12.32 5.13 -9.40
CA ALA A 50 11.80 5.25 -8.03
C ALA A 50 10.28 5.00 -7.94
N ILE A 51 9.50 5.55 -8.88
CA ILE A 51 8.06 5.26 -8.98
C ILE A 51 7.83 3.78 -9.23
N GLN A 52 8.59 3.19 -10.14
CA GLN A 52 8.47 1.79 -10.47
C GLN A 52 8.77 0.91 -9.26
N GLU A 53 9.80 1.22 -8.48
CA GLU A 53 10.08 0.56 -7.21
C GLU A 53 8.91 0.70 -6.23
N SER A 54 8.33 1.90 -6.08
CA SER A 54 7.13 2.12 -5.26
C SER A 54 5.94 1.25 -5.72
N LEU A 55 5.73 1.12 -7.03
CA LEU A 55 4.69 0.26 -7.61
C LEU A 55 4.99 -1.22 -7.33
N VAL A 56 6.23 -1.67 -7.47
CA VAL A 56 6.64 -3.06 -7.16
C VAL A 56 6.45 -3.36 -5.68
N ILE A 57 6.84 -2.46 -4.77
CA ILE A 57 6.63 -2.65 -3.33
C ILE A 57 5.14 -2.76 -3.00
N ALA A 58 4.31 -1.95 -3.67
CA ALA A 58 2.87 -1.96 -3.43
C ALA A 58 2.17 -3.18 -4.06
N TRP A 59 2.62 -3.69 -5.22
CA TRP A 59 1.89 -4.71 -6.01
C TRP A 59 2.70 -5.93 -6.51
N GLY A 60 4.02 -5.85 -6.62
CA GLY A 60 4.89 -6.71 -7.44
C GLY A 60 5.03 -8.18 -7.05
N ASP A 61 4.32 -8.66 -6.02
CA ASP A 61 4.28 -10.10 -5.66
C ASP A 61 2.97 -10.47 -4.94
N ARG A 62 1.91 -9.66 -5.12
CA ARG A 62 0.62 -9.95 -4.47
C ARG A 62 -0.18 -10.93 -5.28
N ASP A 63 -0.42 -12.10 -4.70
CA ASP A 63 -1.53 -12.94 -5.11
C ASP A 63 -2.86 -12.24 -4.74
N PHE A 64 -3.49 -11.62 -5.74
CA PHE A 64 -4.77 -10.95 -5.58
C PHE A 64 -5.91 -11.88 -5.16
N SER A 65 -5.73 -13.20 -5.27
CA SER A 65 -6.69 -14.19 -4.76
C SER A 65 -6.69 -14.28 -3.22
N THR A 66 -5.55 -14.00 -2.58
CA THR A 66 -5.40 -14.08 -1.12
C THR A 66 -5.39 -12.70 -0.45
N CYS A 67 -4.89 -11.67 -1.13
CA CYS A 67 -4.81 -10.32 -0.61
C CYS A 67 -5.62 -9.33 -1.46
N ARG A 68 -6.83 -9.02 -1.02
CA ARG A 68 -7.68 -8.02 -1.69
C ARG A 68 -7.02 -6.63 -1.59
N ILE A 69 -6.93 -5.96 -2.73
CA ILE A 69 -6.48 -4.56 -2.83
C ILE A 69 -7.47 -3.68 -2.06
N SER A 70 -6.96 -2.77 -1.23
CA SER A 70 -7.82 -1.83 -0.53
C SER A 70 -8.31 -0.73 -1.48
N GLU A 71 -9.50 -0.18 -1.21
CA GLU A 71 -10.03 0.94 -2.00
C GLU A 71 -9.09 2.16 -1.95
N ALA A 72 -8.41 2.38 -0.82
CA ALA A 72 -7.44 3.46 -0.69
C ALA A 72 -6.23 3.27 -1.63
N GLN A 73 -5.75 2.04 -1.81
CA GLN A 73 -4.68 1.73 -2.76
C GLN A 73 -5.12 1.99 -4.21
N VAL A 74 -6.35 1.60 -4.57
CA VAL A 74 -6.92 1.88 -5.91
C VAL A 74 -6.99 3.38 -6.15
N ARG A 75 -7.56 4.14 -5.21
CA ARG A 75 -7.68 5.61 -5.32
C ARG A 75 -6.32 6.31 -5.37
N ALA A 76 -5.33 5.81 -4.64
CA ALA A 76 -3.97 6.36 -4.69
C ALA A 76 -3.36 6.20 -6.09
N LEU A 77 -3.58 5.04 -6.72
CA LEU A 77 -3.10 4.76 -8.07
C LEU A 77 -3.84 5.58 -9.14
N GLU A 78 -5.15 5.75 -9.01
CA GLU A 78 -5.94 6.62 -9.88
C GLU A 78 -5.45 8.08 -9.81
N ARG A 79 -5.13 8.58 -8.61
CA ARG A 79 -4.55 9.92 -8.43
C ARG A 79 -3.19 10.03 -9.10
N LEU A 80 -2.32 9.03 -8.93
CA LEU A 80 -1.03 9.00 -9.61
C LEU A 80 -1.22 9.03 -11.13
N ASN A 81 -2.17 8.26 -11.68
CA ASN A 81 -2.51 8.31 -13.10
C ASN A 81 -2.94 9.71 -13.54
N VAL A 82 -3.86 10.35 -12.81
CA VAL A 82 -4.31 11.72 -13.12
C VAL A 82 -3.12 12.69 -13.16
N SER A 83 -2.20 12.60 -12.19
CA SER A 83 -0.97 13.40 -12.16
C SER A 83 -0.07 13.13 -13.37
N VAL A 84 0.17 11.85 -13.71
CA VAL A 84 0.96 11.48 -14.90
C VAL A 84 0.32 12.01 -16.19
N GLN A 85 -1.00 11.91 -16.34
CA GLN A 85 -1.72 12.46 -17.50
C GLN A 85 -1.69 14.00 -17.54
N HIS A 86 -1.64 14.66 -16.39
CA HIS A 86 -1.44 16.11 -16.32
C HIS A 86 -0.04 16.49 -16.81
N ILE A 87 1.00 15.86 -16.26
CA ILE A 87 2.41 16.07 -16.64
C ILE A 87 2.62 15.79 -18.13
N LEU A 88 2.03 14.72 -18.67
CA LEU A 88 2.06 14.42 -20.11
C LEU A 88 1.47 15.55 -20.97
N ARG A 89 0.35 16.13 -20.53
CA ARG A 89 -0.27 17.26 -21.25
C ARG A 89 0.63 18.48 -21.22
N GLU A 90 1.20 18.82 -20.07
CA GLU A 90 2.14 19.94 -19.95
C GLU A 90 3.40 19.72 -20.81
N ALA A 91 3.99 18.53 -20.76
CA ALA A 91 5.12 18.15 -21.60
C ALA A 91 4.79 18.29 -23.10
N SER A 92 3.60 17.84 -23.54
CA SER A 92 3.18 17.98 -24.94
C SER A 92 3.04 19.43 -25.39
N VAL A 93 2.59 20.34 -24.51
CA VAL A 93 2.51 21.78 -24.78
C VAL A 93 3.90 22.38 -24.93
N VAL A 94 4.84 22.00 -24.07
CA VAL A 94 6.25 22.42 -24.15
C VAL A 94 6.89 21.91 -25.45
N ALA A 95 6.59 20.66 -25.85
CA ALA A 95 7.08 20.08 -27.10
C ALA A 95 6.57 20.83 -28.34
N ALA A 96 5.27 21.15 -28.38
CA ALA A 96 4.64 21.84 -29.51
C ALA A 96 5.18 23.28 -29.72
N GLY A 97 5.62 23.94 -28.65
CA GLY A 97 6.20 25.29 -28.70
C GLY A 97 7.55 25.40 -29.44
N ARG A 98 8.15 24.27 -29.85
CA ARG A 98 9.53 24.16 -30.38
C ARG A 98 9.69 24.52 -31.87
N ASN A 99 8.61 24.78 -32.60
CA ASN A 99 8.59 24.93 -34.08
C ASN A 99 9.14 26.26 -34.66
N GLY A 100 10.12 26.92 -34.04
CA GLY A 100 10.72 28.17 -34.57
C GLY A 100 12.25 28.24 -34.47
N LYS A 101 12.95 28.32 -35.62
CA LYS A 101 14.43 28.36 -35.70
C LYS A 101 15.09 29.52 -34.92
N LEU A 102 14.43 30.69 -34.84
CA LEU A 102 14.97 31.89 -34.18
C LEU A 102 14.66 31.99 -32.68
N ARG A 103 13.84 31.08 -32.15
CA ARG A 103 13.39 31.10 -30.75
C ARG A 103 14.30 30.31 -29.80
N ARG A 104 15.24 29.52 -30.33
CA ARG A 104 16.04 28.51 -29.63
C ARG A 104 16.87 29.01 -28.43
N PHE A 105 17.35 30.25 -28.43
CA PHE A 105 18.28 30.74 -27.39
C PHE A 105 17.57 31.31 -26.15
N ILE A 106 16.47 32.07 -26.32
CA ILE A 106 15.69 32.60 -25.17
C ILE A 106 14.87 31.49 -24.51
N LEU A 107 14.54 30.44 -25.27
CA LEU A 107 13.80 29.29 -24.78
C LEU A 107 14.66 28.31 -23.95
N ALA A 108 15.99 28.28 -24.12
CA ALA A 108 16.84 27.34 -23.38
C ALA A 108 16.78 27.51 -21.85
N GLY A 109 16.67 28.74 -21.35
CA GLY A 109 16.52 29.02 -19.92
C GLY A 109 15.13 28.65 -19.38
N LYS A 110 14.06 29.01 -20.12
CA LYS A 110 12.67 28.70 -19.75
C LYS A 110 12.38 27.19 -19.83
N HIS A 111 12.96 26.49 -20.79
CA HIS A 111 12.79 25.04 -20.91
C HIS A 111 13.42 24.27 -19.77
N LYS A 112 14.55 24.76 -19.24
CA LYS A 112 15.18 24.13 -18.07
C LYS A 112 14.26 24.23 -16.84
N THR A 113 13.61 25.37 -16.64
CA THR A 113 12.63 25.52 -15.55
C THR A 113 11.42 24.64 -15.79
N ASP A 114 10.84 24.64 -17.01
CA ASP A 114 9.67 23.82 -17.34
C ASP A 114 9.94 22.32 -17.10
N ILE A 115 11.11 21.81 -17.52
CA ILE A 115 11.50 20.40 -17.30
C ILE A 115 11.72 20.10 -15.81
N SER A 116 12.37 21.02 -15.09
CA SER A 116 12.59 20.85 -13.65
C SER A 116 11.27 20.83 -12.88
N ASP A 117 10.31 21.67 -13.27
CA ASP A 117 8.98 21.75 -12.68
C ASP A 117 8.16 20.47 -12.96
N LEU A 118 8.29 19.90 -14.15
CA LEU A 118 7.68 18.61 -14.50
C LEU A 118 8.27 17.44 -13.69
N VAL A 119 9.61 17.37 -13.56
CA VAL A 119 10.27 16.34 -12.74
C VAL A 119 9.89 16.50 -11.27
N ARG A 120 9.80 17.74 -10.79
CA ARG A 120 9.30 18.04 -9.43
C ARG A 120 7.84 17.59 -9.26
N SER A 121 6.97 17.89 -10.21
CA SER A 121 5.56 17.48 -10.16
C SER A 121 5.41 15.95 -10.15
N LEU A 122 6.26 15.25 -10.90
CA LEU A 122 6.34 13.79 -10.86
C LEU A 122 6.80 13.27 -9.50
N SER A 123 7.76 13.97 -8.88
CA SER A 123 8.21 13.68 -7.51
C SER A 123 7.11 13.86 -6.47
N ASP A 124 6.41 15.00 -6.51
CA ASP A 124 5.33 15.29 -5.57
C ASP A 124 4.19 14.26 -5.71
N ALA A 125 3.86 13.84 -6.95
CA ALA A 125 2.86 12.82 -7.21
C ALA A 125 3.23 11.44 -6.64
N ASP A 126 4.48 11.03 -6.76
CA ASP A 126 4.97 9.77 -6.19
C ASP A 126 5.05 9.80 -4.66
N ASP A 127 5.47 10.92 -4.08
CA ASP A 127 5.50 11.09 -2.62
C ASP A 127 4.08 11.01 -2.02
N ASP A 128 3.09 11.64 -2.67
CA ASP A 128 1.68 11.55 -2.28
C ASP A 128 1.12 10.13 -2.46
N PHE A 129 1.54 9.45 -3.52
CA PHE A 129 1.21 8.05 -3.76
C PHE A 129 1.74 7.17 -2.62
N ARG A 130 3.05 7.24 -2.32
CA ARG A 130 3.70 6.47 -1.24
C ARG A 130 3.07 6.74 0.11
N ARG A 131 2.82 8.02 0.44
CA ARG A 131 2.16 8.42 1.69
C ARG A 131 0.77 7.80 1.81
N SER A 132 0.01 7.76 0.72
CA SER A 132 -1.32 7.14 0.72
C SER A 132 -1.26 5.63 1.02
N ILE A 133 -0.28 4.92 0.45
CA ILE A 133 -0.06 3.49 0.70
C ILE A 133 0.39 3.22 2.14
N GLU A 134 1.29 4.06 2.67
CA GLU A 134 1.78 3.96 4.04
C GLU A 134 0.67 4.18 5.07
N LEU A 135 -0.18 5.20 4.86
CA LEU A 135 -1.32 5.47 5.72
C LEU A 135 -2.37 4.35 5.68
N ASP A 136 -2.66 3.79 4.50
CA ASP A 136 -3.56 2.64 4.39
C ASP A 136 -3.01 1.41 5.14
N THR A 137 -1.72 1.13 4.96
CA THR A 137 -1.04 0.02 5.63
C THR A 137 -1.07 0.19 7.16
N SER A 138 -0.75 1.40 7.65
CA SER A 138 -0.77 1.73 9.07
C SER A 138 -2.18 1.59 9.68
N ARG A 139 -3.21 2.04 8.96
CA ARG A 139 -4.61 1.87 9.37
C ARG A 139 -4.97 0.40 9.49
N ARG A 140 -4.64 -0.42 8.49
CA ARG A 140 -4.94 -1.86 8.50
C ARG A 140 -4.21 -2.60 9.64
N ILE A 141 -2.96 -2.23 9.92
CA ILE A 141 -2.22 -2.79 11.06
C ILE A 141 -2.93 -2.45 12.38
N THR A 142 -3.40 -1.21 12.53
CA THR A 142 -4.15 -0.76 13.71
C THR A 142 -5.48 -1.53 13.85
N ASP A 143 -6.19 -1.76 12.75
CA ASP A 143 -7.44 -2.53 12.73
C ASP A 143 -7.20 -4.01 13.11
N VAL A 144 -6.09 -4.61 12.65
CA VAL A 144 -5.70 -5.97 13.04
C VAL A 144 -5.31 -6.03 14.52
N GLN A 145 -4.52 -5.08 15.01
CA GLN A 145 -4.10 -5.04 16.42
C GLN A 145 -5.29 -4.85 17.37
N SER A 146 -6.24 -3.98 17.02
CA SER A 146 -7.48 -3.81 17.80
C SER A 146 -8.32 -5.08 17.78
N SER A 147 -8.45 -5.75 16.63
CA SER A 147 -9.16 -7.04 16.51
C SER A 147 -8.52 -8.14 17.36
N ILE A 148 -7.18 -8.22 17.40
CA ILE A 148 -6.44 -9.17 18.23
C ILE A 148 -6.66 -8.87 19.71
N THR A 149 -6.59 -7.60 20.10
CA THR A 149 -6.79 -7.18 21.50
C THR A 149 -8.19 -7.54 21.98
N LEU A 150 -9.22 -7.22 21.21
CA LEU A 150 -10.61 -7.57 21.52
C LEU A 150 -10.81 -9.09 21.59
N SER A 151 -10.19 -9.85 20.68
CA SER A 151 -10.26 -11.32 20.70
C SER A 151 -9.58 -11.91 21.94
N SER A 152 -8.43 -11.34 22.35
CA SER A 152 -7.71 -11.74 23.55
C SER A 152 -8.51 -11.44 24.82
N GLU A 153 -9.17 -10.29 24.89
CA GLU A 153 -10.04 -9.93 26.01
C GLU A 153 -11.25 -10.87 26.11
N SER A 154 -11.92 -11.13 24.98
CA SER A 154 -13.03 -12.09 24.91
C SER A 154 -12.60 -13.51 25.32
N SER A 155 -11.45 -13.97 24.84
CA SER A 155 -10.89 -15.27 25.22
C SER A 155 -10.55 -15.33 26.72
N SER A 156 -9.95 -14.27 27.27
CA SER A 156 -9.66 -14.16 28.71
C SER A 156 -10.94 -14.22 29.56
N GLN A 157 -12.00 -13.53 29.13
CA GLN A 157 -13.31 -13.59 29.79
C GLN A 157 -13.91 -15.00 29.73
N GLN A 158 -13.86 -15.66 28.56
CA GLN A 158 -14.31 -17.05 28.42
C GLN A 158 -13.53 -18.00 29.33
N HIS A 159 -12.20 -17.85 29.38
CA HIS A 159 -11.35 -18.63 30.28
C HIS A 159 -11.70 -18.40 31.76
N ALA A 160 -12.00 -17.16 32.16
CA ALA A 160 -12.41 -16.84 33.52
C ALA A 160 -13.74 -17.53 33.89
N VAL A 161 -14.71 -17.54 32.97
CA VAL A 161 -16.00 -18.23 33.16
C VAL A 161 -15.81 -19.73 33.28
N ILE A 162 -15.07 -20.36 32.37
CA ILE A 162 -14.79 -21.81 32.40
C ILE A 162 -14.09 -22.19 33.71
N ARG A 163 -13.12 -21.38 34.17
CA ARG A 163 -12.40 -21.62 35.43
C ARG A 163 -13.32 -21.53 36.65
N LYS A 164 -14.31 -20.62 36.64
CA LYS A 164 -15.30 -20.50 37.72
C LYS A 164 -16.22 -21.72 37.76
N GLU A 165 -16.71 -22.19 36.61
CA GLU A 165 -17.56 -23.38 36.52
C GLU A 165 -16.81 -24.64 36.98
N LEU A 166 -15.57 -24.83 36.55
CA LEU A 166 -14.72 -25.94 37.01
C LEU A 166 -14.52 -25.91 38.54
N ARG A 167 -14.34 -24.72 39.13
CA ARG A 167 -14.22 -24.57 40.59
C ARG A 167 -15.52 -24.93 41.30
N ASN A 168 -16.67 -24.50 40.78
CA ASN A 168 -17.98 -24.83 41.34
C ASN A 168 -18.23 -26.35 41.31
N LEU A 169 -17.92 -27.00 40.18
CA LEU A 169 -18.04 -28.44 40.02
C LEU A 169 -17.11 -29.20 40.98
N HIS A 170 -15.87 -28.73 41.15
CA HIS A 170 -14.94 -29.32 42.11
C HIS A 170 -15.44 -29.23 43.57
N ILE A 171 -16.04 -28.11 43.96
CA ILE A 171 -16.66 -27.94 45.29
C ILE A 171 -17.84 -28.91 45.46
N LEU A 172 -18.69 -29.06 44.44
CA LEU A 172 -19.83 -29.98 44.47
C LEU A 172 -19.39 -31.43 44.66
N ILE A 173 -18.40 -31.87 43.88
CA ILE A 173 -17.81 -33.22 43.98
C ILE A 173 -17.24 -33.43 45.39
N SER A 174 -16.45 -32.47 45.89
CA SER A 174 -15.84 -32.58 47.22
C SER A 174 -16.89 -32.76 48.33
N ARG A 175 -18.05 -32.08 48.24
CA ARG A 175 -19.15 -32.24 49.20
C ARG A 175 -19.80 -33.63 49.14
N ILE A 176 -19.94 -34.21 47.95
CA ILE A 176 -20.53 -35.55 47.78
C ILE A 176 -19.62 -36.63 48.36
N PHE A 177 -18.31 -36.53 48.16
CA PHE A 177 -17.38 -37.56 48.62
C PHE A 177 -17.02 -37.46 50.12
N ILE A 178 -17.16 -36.29 50.74
CA ILE A 178 -16.84 -36.09 52.17
C ILE A 178 -18.03 -36.44 53.08
N THR A 179 -19.28 -36.31 52.60
CA THR A 179 -20.48 -36.57 53.42
C THR A 179 -20.70 -38.02 53.88
N PRO A 180 -20.40 -39.09 53.12
CA PRO A 180 -20.62 -40.46 53.60
C PRO A 180 -19.56 -40.93 54.62
N LEU A 181 -18.41 -40.25 54.70
CA LEU A 181 -17.31 -40.61 55.62
C LEU A 181 -17.63 -40.25 57.08
N ILE A 182 -18.48 -39.25 57.31
CA ILE A 182 -18.92 -38.85 58.66
C ILE A 182 -20.05 -39.76 59.15
N PHE A 183 -20.94 -40.24 58.26
CA PHE A 183 -22.02 -41.17 58.64
C PHE A 183 -21.55 -42.61 58.86
N GLY A 184 -20.48 -43.06 58.19
CA GLY A 184 -19.91 -44.40 58.41
C GLY A 184 -19.17 -44.58 59.75
N LEU A 185 -18.74 -43.50 60.40
CA LEU A 185 -18.02 -43.53 61.68
C LEU A 185 -18.93 -43.65 62.92
N PHE A 186 -20.24 -43.41 62.77
CA PHE A 186 -21.21 -43.54 63.88
C PHE A 186 -22.01 -44.86 63.87
N ALA A 187 -21.82 -45.73 62.88
CA ALA A 187 -22.58 -46.98 62.75
C ALA A 187 -21.90 -48.22 63.36
N ARG A 188 -20.79 -48.08 64.11
CA ARG A 188 -19.99 -49.21 64.61
C ARG A 188 -19.89 -49.33 66.14
N SER A 189 -20.96 -49.00 66.84
CA SER A 189 -21.09 -49.28 68.28
C SER A 189 -22.53 -49.64 68.62
N PHE A 190 -22.89 -50.89 68.32
CA PHE A 190 -23.91 -51.68 69.03
C PHE A 190 -23.65 -53.17 68.77
#